data_AF-A0A2T6F1A6-F1
#
_entry.id   AF-A0A2T6F1A6-F1
#
_cell.length_a   1.000
_cell.length_b   1.000
_cell.length_c   1.000
_cell.angle_alpha   90.00
_cell.angle_beta   90.00
_cell.angle_gamma   90.00
#
_symmetry.space_group_name_H-M   'P 1'
#
loop_
_entity.id
_entity.type
_entity.pdbx_description
1 polymer ?
#
loop_
_entity_poly.entity_id
_entity_poly.type
_entity_poly.pdbx_seq_one_letter_code
_entity_poly.pdbx_strand_id
1 'polypeptide(L)'
;MADLRLQVILTALDKVTGPLKKIRGAATPTSKALKATHDRLKELNKQQGATGKFRELHAGLIATSDKLKTAQIKVNDLAKELKAVVNPTKEMTRSFESAQTAAKKLKEQCHQDRIKLQGLRDEMAKAGVQTGALRGAITNAGKSSANFAQHQRQLRTEIAATTARMEEQKRQLTAVAHQQERMAKVRARFDKTRQFAGKAATVGVTSGALGGGLLMGAKRMLTPGIDFNAAMSRVQALTGLDQRSGDFKGLRQQSRDLGASSSYTATEAAQGQGYLAMAGFRPKEILHAMPTILSVAKAGDSDLARTADISSDILTSFGLQADQMTRVGDVLTMTFTTANTNLEMLGDTMKYVGPVATAAGMSLEQASAMAGLLGNAGIKSSQAGTTLRSMILRLAAPTSRAGAALKELGINARDMQGNVRDIPSLLRDVATATKNMGSGQRLDFIKQIFGEEPAAGMAALIEKQGAEGINKYVAIIENAKGIAKKNGSRYGRKFSGRLANAEILLGRSGYYRIGFHG
;
A
#
# COMPACT_ATOMS: atom_id res chain seq x y z
N MET A 1 35.17 45.90 -63.31
CA MET A 1 35.36 45.07 -62.11
C MET A 1 35.38 45.94 -60.86
N ALA A 2 34.28 46.65 -60.61
CA ALA A 2 34.12 47.52 -59.44
C ALA A 2 32.63 47.81 -59.24
N ASP A 3 31.79 46.77 -59.13
CA ASP A 3 30.44 46.96 -58.60
C ASP A 3 29.84 45.67 -58.04
N LEU A 4 30.31 45.28 -56.85
CA LEU A 4 29.71 44.23 -56.00
C LEU A 4 30.03 44.53 -54.53
N ARG A 5 30.07 45.83 -54.17
CA ARG A 5 30.39 46.34 -52.82
C ARG A 5 29.21 46.96 -52.08
N LEU A 6 27.96 46.67 -52.47
CA LEU A 6 26.78 47.17 -51.76
C LEU A 6 25.60 46.19 -51.64
N GLN A 7 25.88 44.88 -51.56
CA GLN A 7 24.88 43.87 -51.18
C GLN A 7 25.30 42.97 -50.00
N VAL A 8 26.24 43.43 -49.17
CA VAL A 8 26.68 42.72 -47.95
C VAL A 8 26.82 43.67 -46.76
N ILE A 9 25.91 44.64 -46.62
CA ILE A 9 25.88 45.55 -45.45
C ILE A 9 24.60 45.39 -44.59
N LEU A 10 23.62 44.56 -44.97
CA LEU A 10 22.40 44.36 -44.15
C LEU A 10 21.97 42.89 -43.98
N THR A 11 22.91 42.00 -43.65
CA THR A 11 22.57 40.62 -43.24
C THR A 11 23.47 40.07 -42.14
N ALA A 12 23.92 40.93 -41.22
CA ALA A 12 24.70 40.52 -40.06
C ALA A 12 24.22 41.08 -38.71
N LEU A 13 22.99 41.63 -38.62
CA LEU A 13 22.48 42.15 -37.35
C LEU A 13 21.20 41.48 -36.81
N ASP A 14 20.67 40.41 -37.42
CA ASP A 14 19.40 39.82 -36.95
C ASP A 14 19.34 38.28 -36.88
N LYS A 15 20.49 37.61 -36.81
CA LYS A 15 20.55 36.14 -36.58
C LYS A 15 21.22 35.72 -35.27
N VAL A 16 21.53 36.65 -34.37
CA VAL A 16 22.14 36.34 -33.06
C VAL A 16 21.24 36.70 -31.88
N THR A 17 20.19 37.51 -32.06
CA THR A 17 19.29 37.94 -30.97
C THR A 17 18.01 37.09 -30.83
N GLY A 18 17.64 36.31 -31.84
CA GLY A 18 16.47 35.41 -31.81
C GLY A 18 16.51 34.31 -30.74
N PRO A 19 17.65 33.63 -30.50
CA PRO A 19 17.71 32.56 -29.48
C PRO A 19 17.82 33.07 -28.04
N LEU A 20 18.28 34.30 -27.82
CA LEU A 20 18.57 34.84 -26.48
C LEU A 20 17.34 35.43 -25.78
N LYS A 21 16.32 35.88 -26.51
CA LYS A 21 15.03 36.29 -25.90
C LYS A 21 14.13 35.12 -25.46
N LYS A 22 14.32 33.91 -26.01
CA LYS A 22 13.53 32.71 -25.62
C LYS A 22 14.07 31.94 -24.41
N ILE A 23 15.27 32.27 -23.92
CA ILE A 23 15.90 31.54 -22.80
C ILE A 23 15.64 32.20 -21.43
N ARG A 24 15.12 33.43 -21.39
CA ARG A 24 14.71 34.07 -20.11
C ARG A 24 13.37 33.57 -19.56
N GLY A 25 12.65 32.70 -20.30
CA GLY A 25 11.34 32.14 -19.92
C GLY A 25 11.29 30.61 -19.75
N ALA A 26 12.42 29.89 -19.84
CA ALA A 26 12.43 28.42 -19.99
C ALA A 26 12.69 27.61 -18.70
N ALA A 27 12.97 28.24 -17.56
CA ALA A 27 13.08 27.54 -16.26
C ALA A 27 11.70 27.23 -15.64
N THR A 28 10.69 28.05 -15.97
CA THR A 28 9.32 27.96 -15.46
C THR A 28 8.40 26.92 -16.15
N PRO A 29 8.53 26.60 -17.46
CA PRO A 29 7.60 25.69 -18.16
C PRO A 29 7.78 24.22 -17.79
N THR A 30 9.00 23.76 -17.50
CA THR A 30 9.26 22.33 -17.24
C THR A 30 8.77 21.87 -15.86
N SER A 31 8.95 22.70 -14.82
CA SER A 31 8.35 22.42 -13.50
C SER A 31 6.82 22.51 -13.56
N LYS A 32 6.27 23.46 -14.31
CA LYS A 32 4.82 23.57 -14.57
C LYS A 32 4.29 22.36 -15.35
N ALA A 33 5.03 21.85 -16.34
CA ALA A 33 4.66 20.68 -17.12
C ALA A 33 4.71 19.40 -16.27
N LEU A 34 5.76 19.20 -15.46
CA LEU A 34 5.88 18.06 -14.56
C LEU A 34 4.80 18.08 -13.48
N LYS A 35 4.50 19.26 -12.93
CA LYS A 35 3.38 19.46 -12.00
C LYS A 35 2.04 19.14 -12.69
N ALA A 36 1.82 19.62 -13.91
CA ALA A 36 0.62 19.30 -14.67
C ALA A 36 0.48 17.79 -14.96
N THR A 37 1.58 17.08 -15.25
CA THR A 37 1.57 15.62 -15.42
C THR A 37 1.27 14.90 -14.10
N HIS A 38 1.84 15.37 -12.99
CA HIS A 38 1.56 14.82 -11.66
C HIS A 38 0.11 15.04 -11.23
N ASP A 39 -0.40 16.26 -11.41
CA ASP A 39 -1.80 16.62 -11.14
C ASP A 39 -2.76 15.79 -12.01
N ARG A 40 -2.38 15.52 -13.28
CA ARG A 40 -3.15 14.65 -14.17
C ARG A 40 -3.14 13.18 -13.74
N LEU A 41 -2.01 12.66 -13.25
CA LEU A 41 -1.94 11.31 -12.68
C LEU A 41 -2.76 11.18 -11.40
N LYS A 42 -2.75 12.22 -10.55
CA LYS A 42 -3.59 12.28 -9.34
C LYS A 42 -5.08 12.27 -9.71
N GLU A 43 -5.47 13.01 -10.74
CA GLU A 43 -6.85 13.02 -11.25
C GLU A 43 -7.24 11.64 -11.82
N LEU A 44 -6.37 11.00 -12.61
CA LEU A 44 -6.62 9.64 -13.12
C LEU A 44 -6.75 8.60 -11.99
N ASN A 45 -5.96 8.71 -10.92
CA ASN A 45 -6.08 7.83 -9.75
C ASN A 45 -7.41 8.06 -9.01
N LYS A 46 -7.86 9.31 -8.90
CA LYS A 46 -9.18 9.65 -8.34
C LYS A 46 -10.31 9.05 -9.19
N GLN A 47 -10.19 9.15 -10.52
CA GLN A 47 -11.12 8.54 -11.47
C GLN A 47 -11.15 7.01 -11.36
N GLN A 48 -9.99 6.35 -11.23
CA GLN A 48 -9.89 4.91 -11.00
C GLN A 48 -10.62 4.46 -9.72
N GLY A 49 -10.46 5.21 -8.62
CA GLY A 49 -11.17 4.97 -7.38
C GLY A 49 -12.69 5.09 -7.53
N ALA A 50 -13.16 6.11 -8.27
CA ALA A 50 -14.58 6.29 -8.55
C ALA A 50 -15.15 5.16 -9.43
N THR A 51 -14.41 4.70 -10.44
CA THR A 51 -14.79 3.52 -11.24
C THR A 51 -14.86 2.24 -10.41
N GLY A 52 -13.95 2.06 -9.44
CA GLY A 52 -14.00 0.96 -8.48
C GLY A 52 -15.27 0.98 -7.62
N LYS A 53 -15.56 2.13 -7.00
CA LYS A 53 -16.78 2.34 -6.21
C LYS A 53 -18.05 2.14 -7.03
N PHE A 54 -18.04 2.56 -8.30
CA PHE A 54 -19.18 2.39 -9.20
C PHE A 54 -19.45 0.92 -9.49
N ARG A 55 -18.38 0.14 -9.72
CA ARG A 55 -18.48 -1.31 -9.93
C ARG A 55 -19.05 -2.01 -8.71
N GLU A 56 -18.62 -1.63 -7.51
CA GLU A 56 -19.08 -2.19 -6.23
C GLU A 56 -20.55 -1.87 -5.97
N LEU A 57 -20.93 -0.59 -6.03
CA LEU A 57 -22.33 -0.17 -5.85
C LEU A 57 -23.26 -0.79 -6.91
N HIS A 58 -22.77 -0.96 -8.14
CA HIS A 58 -23.53 -1.60 -9.20
C HIS A 58 -23.76 -3.09 -8.94
N ALA A 59 -22.73 -3.81 -8.47
CA ALA A 59 -22.88 -5.19 -8.04
C ALA A 59 -23.86 -5.33 -6.86
N GLY A 60 -23.82 -4.40 -5.91
CA GLY A 60 -24.78 -4.30 -4.81
C GLY A 60 -26.21 -4.09 -5.29
N LEU A 61 -26.44 -3.16 -6.22
CA LEU A 61 -27.75 -2.91 -6.82
C LEU A 61 -28.31 -4.15 -7.51
N ILE A 62 -27.48 -4.91 -8.24
CA ILE A 62 -27.90 -6.18 -8.87
C ILE A 62 -28.38 -7.16 -7.80
N ALA A 63 -27.57 -7.38 -6.75
CA ALA A 63 -27.91 -8.33 -5.69
C ALA A 63 -29.20 -7.93 -4.95
N THR A 64 -29.41 -6.63 -4.70
CA THR A 64 -30.65 -6.11 -4.10
C THR A 64 -31.85 -6.28 -5.03
N SER A 65 -31.66 -6.06 -6.34
CA SER A 65 -32.70 -6.24 -7.37
C SER A 65 -33.14 -7.70 -7.51
N ASP A 66 -32.20 -8.65 -7.49
CA ASP A 66 -32.51 -10.08 -7.55
C ASP A 66 -33.31 -10.53 -6.32
N LYS A 67 -32.87 -10.09 -5.12
CA LYS A 67 -33.61 -10.34 -3.88
C LYS A 67 -35.02 -9.76 -3.92
N LEU A 68 -35.19 -8.55 -4.46
CA LEU A 68 -36.51 -7.93 -4.62
C LEU A 68 -37.41 -8.75 -5.56
N LYS A 69 -36.87 -9.26 -6.68
CA LYS A 69 -37.61 -10.13 -7.60
C LYS A 69 -38.08 -11.40 -6.91
N THR A 70 -37.18 -12.09 -6.18
CA THR A 70 -37.53 -13.30 -5.42
C THR A 70 -38.58 -13.00 -4.34
N ALA A 71 -38.44 -11.88 -3.63
CA ALA A 71 -39.43 -11.47 -2.62
C ALA A 71 -40.80 -11.18 -3.25
N GLN A 72 -40.84 -10.55 -4.43
CA GLN A 72 -42.09 -10.26 -5.14
C GLN A 72 -42.77 -11.54 -5.65
N ILE A 73 -42.01 -12.52 -6.13
CA ILE A 73 -42.53 -13.85 -6.49
C ILE A 73 -43.16 -14.51 -5.26
N LYS A 74 -42.44 -14.52 -4.12
CA LYS A 74 -42.95 -15.08 -2.87
C LYS A 74 -44.22 -14.39 -2.38
N VAL A 75 -44.31 -13.07 -2.49
CA VAL A 75 -45.54 -12.31 -2.18
C VAL A 75 -46.69 -12.74 -3.10
N ASN A 76 -46.43 -12.90 -4.40
CA ASN A 76 -47.46 -13.31 -5.35
C ASN A 76 -47.93 -14.76 -5.12
N ASP A 77 -47.03 -15.67 -4.77
CA ASP A 77 -47.36 -17.07 -4.50
C ASP A 77 -48.15 -17.20 -3.21
N LEU A 78 -47.70 -16.55 -2.12
CA LEU A 78 -48.45 -16.49 -0.86
C LEU A 78 -49.82 -15.80 -1.03
N ALA A 79 -49.93 -14.79 -1.91
CA ALA A 79 -51.22 -14.18 -2.22
C ALA A 79 -52.18 -15.14 -2.94
N LYS A 80 -51.67 -16.03 -3.81
CA LYS A 80 -52.48 -17.06 -4.48
C LYS A 80 -52.92 -18.13 -3.49
N GLU A 81 -52.02 -18.59 -2.61
CA GLU A 81 -52.32 -19.56 -1.56
C GLU A 81 -53.38 -19.03 -0.58
N LEU A 82 -53.25 -17.77 -0.15
CA LEU A 82 -54.25 -17.12 0.71
C LEU A 82 -55.63 -17.02 0.05
N LYS A 83 -55.68 -16.76 -1.26
CA LYS A 83 -56.96 -16.71 -2.01
C LYS A 83 -57.60 -18.09 -2.20
N ALA A 84 -56.81 -19.16 -2.19
CA ALA A 84 -57.29 -20.52 -2.39
C ALA A 84 -57.89 -21.15 -1.12
N VAL A 85 -57.69 -20.54 0.05
CA VAL A 85 -58.14 -21.06 1.34
C VAL A 85 -59.30 -20.22 1.89
N VAL A 86 -60.45 -20.88 2.16
CA VAL A 86 -61.68 -20.23 2.64
C VAL A 86 -61.51 -19.58 4.03
N ASN A 87 -60.68 -20.17 4.90
CA ASN A 87 -60.32 -19.63 6.22
C ASN A 87 -58.79 -19.68 6.44
N PRO A 88 -58.03 -18.64 6.06
CA PRO A 88 -56.59 -18.61 6.24
C PRO A 88 -56.18 -18.68 7.72
N THR A 89 -55.15 -19.48 8.03
CA THR A 89 -54.62 -19.55 9.40
C THR A 89 -53.83 -18.28 9.75
N LYS A 90 -53.74 -17.94 11.05
CA LYS A 90 -52.94 -16.80 11.54
C LYS A 90 -51.48 -16.85 11.06
N GLU A 91 -50.93 -18.05 10.87
CA GLU A 91 -49.56 -18.26 10.41
C GLU A 91 -49.40 -17.93 8.92
N MET A 92 -50.38 -18.27 8.07
CA MET A 92 -50.40 -17.89 6.65
C MET A 92 -50.51 -16.37 6.47
N THR A 93 -51.34 -15.70 7.27
CA THR A 93 -51.45 -14.22 7.23
C THR A 93 -50.14 -13.56 7.64
N ARG A 94 -49.50 -14.03 8.73
CA ARG A 94 -48.21 -13.52 9.20
C ARG A 94 -47.07 -13.74 8.19
N SER A 95 -47.04 -14.89 7.53
CA SER A 95 -45.99 -15.19 6.53
C SER A 95 -46.12 -14.29 5.30
N PHE A 96 -47.35 -13.99 4.86
CA PHE A 96 -47.63 -13.03 3.79
C PHE A 96 -47.26 -11.60 4.18
N GLU A 97 -47.66 -11.12 5.35
CA GLU A 97 -47.29 -9.79 5.87
C GLU A 97 -45.77 -9.61 5.98
N SER A 98 -45.07 -10.65 6.46
CA SER A 98 -43.61 -10.67 6.54
C SER A 98 -42.96 -10.62 5.15
N ALA A 99 -43.47 -11.39 4.19
CA ALA A 99 -42.99 -11.36 2.81
C ALA A 99 -43.23 -9.99 2.15
N GLN A 100 -44.38 -9.36 2.40
CA GLN A 100 -44.73 -8.04 1.88
C GLN A 100 -43.82 -6.96 2.47
N THR A 101 -43.55 -7.03 3.78
CA THR A 101 -42.63 -6.12 4.48
C THR A 101 -41.20 -6.27 3.95
N ALA A 102 -40.74 -7.51 3.74
CA ALA A 102 -39.44 -7.79 3.16
C ALA A 102 -39.31 -7.25 1.72
N ALA A 103 -40.33 -7.45 0.88
CA ALA A 103 -40.37 -6.90 -0.48
C ALA A 103 -40.36 -5.36 -0.48
N LYS A 104 -41.12 -4.72 0.42
CA LYS A 104 -41.12 -3.25 0.58
C LYS A 104 -39.75 -2.71 0.97
N LYS A 105 -39.08 -3.35 1.94
CA LYS A 105 -37.73 -2.98 2.38
C LYS A 105 -36.70 -3.12 1.26
N LEU A 106 -36.75 -4.20 0.50
CA LEU A 106 -35.87 -4.44 -0.64
C LEU A 106 -36.13 -3.45 -1.78
N LYS A 107 -37.38 -3.03 -1.99
CA LYS A 107 -37.75 -2.01 -2.96
C LYS A 107 -37.16 -0.65 -2.60
N GLU A 108 -37.25 -0.26 -1.33
CA GLU A 108 -36.64 0.96 -0.81
C GLU A 108 -35.11 0.90 -0.96
N GLN A 109 -34.50 -0.21 -0.60
CA GLN A 109 -33.05 -0.38 -0.72
C GLN A 109 -32.57 -0.30 -2.18
N CYS A 110 -33.30 -0.89 -3.12
CA CYS A 110 -33.01 -0.79 -4.55
C CYS A 110 -33.13 0.65 -5.06
N HIS A 111 -34.09 1.43 -4.54
CA HIS A 111 -34.24 2.84 -4.85
C HIS A 111 -33.05 3.67 -4.33
N GLN A 112 -32.64 3.45 -3.08
CA GLN A 112 -31.49 4.11 -2.48
C GLN A 112 -30.18 3.78 -3.21
N ASP A 113 -29.97 2.53 -3.60
CA ASP A 113 -28.78 2.10 -4.34
C ASP A 113 -28.72 2.73 -5.74
N ARG A 114 -29.87 2.92 -6.41
CA ARG A 114 -29.96 3.67 -7.67
C ARG A 114 -29.58 5.14 -7.50
N ILE A 115 -30.06 5.81 -6.45
CA ILE A 115 -29.71 7.21 -6.17
C ILE A 115 -28.21 7.36 -5.94
N LYS A 116 -27.61 6.45 -5.15
CA LYS A 116 -26.16 6.45 -4.89
C LYS A 116 -25.35 6.27 -6.17
N LEU A 117 -25.76 5.34 -7.05
CA LEU A 117 -25.13 5.12 -8.34
C LEU A 117 -25.26 6.33 -9.27
N GLN A 118 -26.42 7.00 -9.26
CA GLN A 118 -26.65 8.21 -10.03
C GLN A 118 -25.76 9.36 -9.53
N GLY A 119 -25.67 9.55 -8.21
CA GLY A 119 -24.78 10.54 -7.60
C GLY A 119 -23.31 10.29 -7.92
N LEU A 120 -22.86 9.03 -7.83
CA LEU A 120 -21.49 8.66 -8.16
C LEU A 120 -21.18 8.84 -9.65
N ARG A 121 -22.14 8.50 -10.53
CA ARG A 121 -22.04 8.77 -11.97
C ARG A 121 -21.91 10.27 -12.24
N ASP A 122 -22.67 11.10 -11.55
CA ASP A 122 -22.63 12.56 -11.70
C ASP A 122 -21.28 13.12 -11.23
N GLU A 123 -20.74 12.59 -10.14
CA GLU A 123 -19.38 12.89 -9.67
C GLU A 123 -18.32 12.48 -10.69
N MET A 124 -18.44 11.30 -11.28
CA MET A 124 -17.57 10.82 -12.35
C MET A 124 -17.67 11.70 -13.62
N ALA A 125 -18.88 12.14 -13.97
CA ALA A 125 -19.10 13.05 -15.10
C ALA A 125 -18.45 14.43 -14.84
N LYS A 126 -18.57 14.96 -13.62
CA LYS A 126 -17.90 16.20 -13.19
C LYS A 126 -16.38 16.06 -13.18
N ALA A 127 -15.86 14.87 -12.91
CA ALA A 127 -14.45 14.53 -13.02
C ALA A 127 -13.97 14.32 -14.48
N GLY A 128 -14.84 14.51 -15.48
CA GLY A 128 -14.49 14.39 -16.90
C GLY A 128 -14.42 12.95 -17.42
N VAL A 129 -14.95 11.98 -16.68
CA VAL A 129 -15.07 10.60 -17.14
C VAL A 129 -16.26 10.52 -18.10
N GLN A 130 -16.07 9.88 -19.27
CA GLN A 130 -17.19 9.62 -20.19
C GLN A 130 -18.17 8.62 -19.54
N THR A 131 -19.32 9.12 -19.07
CA THR A 131 -20.35 8.32 -18.38
C THR A 131 -21.64 8.14 -19.19
N GLY A 132 -21.64 8.53 -20.46
CA GLY A 132 -22.83 8.49 -21.32
C GLY A 132 -23.46 7.10 -21.41
N ALA A 133 -22.65 6.05 -21.55
CA ALA A 133 -23.13 4.67 -21.60
C ALA A 133 -23.55 4.13 -20.22
N LEU A 134 -22.84 4.53 -19.14
CA LEU A 134 -23.18 4.19 -17.75
C LEU A 134 -24.57 4.72 -17.34
N ARG A 135 -24.97 5.88 -17.87
CA ARG A 135 -26.30 6.46 -17.65
C ARG A 135 -27.41 5.53 -18.17
N GLY A 136 -27.25 4.99 -19.39
CA GLY A 136 -28.21 4.07 -19.99
C GLY A 136 -28.36 2.80 -19.17
N ALA A 137 -27.23 2.24 -18.70
CA ALA A 137 -27.23 1.02 -17.92
C ALA A 137 -27.85 1.17 -16.52
N ILE A 138 -27.63 2.30 -15.82
CA ILE A 138 -28.31 2.58 -14.53
C ILE A 138 -29.83 2.72 -14.73
N THR A 139 -30.25 3.41 -15.79
CA THR A 139 -31.67 3.68 -16.08
C THR A 139 -32.42 2.40 -16.50
N ASN A 140 -31.73 1.48 -17.19
CA ASN A 140 -32.31 0.25 -17.73
C ASN A 140 -32.24 -0.96 -16.79
N ALA A 141 -31.49 -0.88 -15.69
CA ALA A 141 -31.40 -1.93 -14.66
C ALA A 141 -32.76 -2.30 -14.01
N GLY A 142 -33.84 -1.55 -14.29
CA GLY A 142 -35.19 -1.82 -13.82
C GLY A 142 -36.19 -2.36 -14.85
N LYS A 143 -35.80 -2.59 -16.12
CA LYS A 143 -36.74 -2.95 -17.20
C LYS A 143 -36.50 -4.38 -17.74
N SER A 144 -37.52 -5.25 -17.61
CA SER A 144 -37.71 -6.62 -18.15
C SER A 144 -36.57 -7.66 -18.02
N SER A 145 -36.94 -8.83 -17.47
CA SER A 145 -36.06 -9.93 -17.04
C SER A 145 -35.21 -10.61 -18.14
N ALA A 146 -35.58 -10.49 -19.42
CA ALA A 146 -34.82 -11.11 -20.53
C ALA A 146 -33.63 -10.25 -20.98
N ASN A 147 -33.74 -8.92 -20.83
CA ASN A 147 -32.71 -7.98 -21.27
C ASN A 147 -31.64 -7.74 -20.18
N PHE A 148 -31.91 -8.12 -18.93
CA PHE A 148 -31.04 -7.84 -17.78
C PHE A 148 -29.65 -8.48 -17.90
N ALA A 149 -29.55 -9.75 -18.26
CA ALA A 149 -28.27 -10.46 -18.40
C ALA A 149 -27.43 -9.94 -19.57
N GLN A 150 -28.07 -9.40 -20.62
CA GLN A 150 -27.38 -8.78 -21.75
C GLN A 150 -26.84 -7.39 -21.38
N HIS A 151 -27.64 -6.57 -20.70
CA HIS A 151 -27.22 -5.26 -20.20
C HIS A 151 -26.13 -5.37 -19.12
N GLN A 152 -26.16 -6.43 -18.30
CA GLN A 152 -25.10 -6.73 -17.34
C GLN A 152 -23.76 -7.01 -18.02
N ARG A 153 -23.79 -7.78 -19.12
CA ARG A 153 -22.59 -8.06 -19.92
C ARG A 153 -22.06 -6.80 -20.59
N GLN A 154 -22.94 -6.01 -21.20
CA GLN A 154 -22.57 -4.73 -21.82
C GLN A 154 -21.94 -3.77 -20.80
N LEU A 155 -22.57 -3.56 -19.65
CA LEU A 155 -22.06 -2.62 -18.65
C LEU A 155 -20.72 -3.07 -18.05
N ARG A 156 -20.50 -4.39 -17.84
CA ARG A 156 -19.19 -4.92 -17.43
C ARG A 156 -18.12 -4.65 -18.49
N THR A 157 -18.44 -4.90 -19.75
CA THR A 157 -17.54 -4.63 -20.88
C THR A 157 -17.20 -3.15 -20.99
N GLU A 158 -18.18 -2.26 -20.79
CA GLU A 158 -17.98 -0.80 -20.84
C GLU A 158 -17.11 -0.29 -19.69
N ILE A 159 -17.34 -0.76 -18.45
CA ILE A 159 -16.49 -0.41 -17.30
C ILE A 159 -15.05 -0.92 -17.52
N ALA A 160 -14.90 -2.12 -18.08
CA ALA A 160 -13.58 -2.68 -18.42
C ALA A 160 -12.88 -1.86 -19.51
N ALA A 161 -13.59 -1.47 -20.56
CA ALA A 161 -13.07 -0.63 -21.64
C ALA A 161 -12.62 0.75 -21.12
N THR A 162 -13.42 1.40 -20.28
CA THR A 162 -13.07 2.68 -19.65
C THR A 162 -11.84 2.54 -18.74
N THR A 163 -11.75 1.45 -17.97
CA THR A 163 -10.59 1.17 -17.12
C THR A 163 -9.32 0.96 -17.96
N ALA A 164 -9.41 0.20 -19.05
CA ALA A 164 -8.27 -0.05 -19.94
C ALA A 164 -7.76 1.22 -20.61
N ARG A 165 -8.67 2.10 -21.07
CA ARG A 165 -8.30 3.41 -21.64
C ARG A 165 -7.60 4.31 -20.64
N MET A 166 -8.06 4.34 -19.37
CA MET A 166 -7.41 5.12 -18.31
C MET A 166 -6.02 4.60 -17.96
N GLU A 167 -5.85 3.27 -17.91
CA GLU A 167 -4.53 2.66 -17.67
C GLU A 167 -3.55 2.95 -18.81
N GLU A 168 -4.03 2.94 -20.06
CA GLU A 168 -3.20 3.33 -21.20
C GLU A 168 -2.79 4.81 -21.13
N GLN A 169 -3.72 5.71 -20.81
CA GLN A 169 -3.41 7.12 -20.58
C GLN A 169 -2.42 7.33 -19.43
N LYS A 170 -2.56 6.56 -18.34
CA LYS A 170 -1.63 6.57 -17.21
C LYS A 170 -0.24 6.14 -17.63
N ARG A 171 -0.11 5.06 -18.41
CA ARG A 171 1.16 4.55 -18.95
C ARG A 171 1.83 5.55 -19.88
N GLN A 172 1.08 6.18 -20.77
CA GLN A 172 1.61 7.22 -21.65
C GLN A 172 2.08 8.43 -20.86
N LEU A 173 1.32 8.85 -19.85
CA LEU A 173 1.68 9.99 -18.99
C LEU A 173 2.88 9.69 -18.08
N THR A 174 3.00 8.49 -17.52
CA THR A 174 4.18 8.09 -16.73
C THR A 174 5.41 7.92 -17.61
N ALA A 175 5.27 7.38 -18.83
CA ALA A 175 6.36 7.31 -19.80
C ALA A 175 6.87 8.71 -20.18
N VAL A 176 5.95 9.65 -20.44
CA VAL A 176 6.30 11.05 -20.72
C VAL A 176 6.92 11.72 -19.49
N ALA A 177 6.40 11.48 -18.28
CA ALA A 177 6.98 12.00 -17.03
C ALA A 177 8.42 11.51 -16.84
N HIS A 178 8.67 10.20 -17.00
CA HIS A 178 10.01 9.62 -16.88
C HIS A 178 10.95 10.09 -17.99
N GLN A 179 10.46 10.25 -19.22
CA GLN A 179 11.27 10.79 -20.33
C GLN A 179 11.62 12.27 -20.10
N GLN A 180 10.68 13.08 -19.59
CA GLN A 180 10.92 14.47 -19.22
C GLN A 180 11.87 14.60 -18.04
N GLU A 181 11.79 13.74 -17.02
CA GLU A 181 12.76 13.70 -15.93
C GLU A 181 14.16 13.32 -16.42
N ARG A 182 14.27 12.34 -17.32
CA ARG A 182 15.55 11.96 -17.93
C ARG A 182 16.10 13.10 -18.80
N MET A 183 15.27 13.78 -19.57
CA MET A 183 15.67 14.94 -20.38
C MET A 183 15.98 16.19 -19.54
N ALA A 184 15.32 16.39 -18.41
CA ALA A 184 15.66 17.44 -17.44
C ALA A 184 17.03 17.14 -16.80
N LYS A 185 17.31 15.87 -16.46
CA LYS A 185 18.62 15.42 -15.95
C LYS A 185 19.72 15.55 -17.01
N VAL A 186 19.41 15.31 -18.29
CA VAL A 186 20.35 15.46 -19.41
C VAL A 186 20.56 16.93 -19.79
N ARG A 187 19.51 17.77 -19.85
CA ARG A 187 19.62 19.22 -20.04
C ARG A 187 20.36 19.89 -18.88
N ALA A 188 20.12 19.48 -17.63
CA ALA A 188 20.88 19.97 -16.49
C ALA A 188 22.37 19.57 -16.56
N ARG A 189 22.70 18.45 -17.22
CA ARG A 189 24.09 18.08 -17.55
C ARG A 189 24.63 18.86 -18.75
N PHE A 190 23.81 19.10 -19.78
CA PHE A 190 24.19 19.80 -21.00
C PHE A 190 24.35 21.32 -20.80
N ASP A 191 23.50 21.95 -19.98
CA ASP A 191 23.66 23.34 -19.51
C ASP A 191 24.89 23.48 -18.60
N LYS A 192 25.21 22.44 -17.80
CA LYS A 192 26.49 22.37 -17.06
C LYS A 192 27.69 22.30 -18.00
N THR A 193 27.60 21.56 -19.10
CA THR A 193 28.68 21.45 -20.10
C THR A 193 28.79 22.70 -20.98
N ARG A 194 27.68 23.34 -21.35
CA ARG A 194 27.65 24.57 -22.14
C ARG A 194 28.10 25.79 -21.32
N GLN A 195 27.82 25.83 -20.01
CA GLN A 195 28.41 26.80 -19.09
C GLN A 195 29.90 26.53 -18.81
N PHE A 196 30.39 25.31 -19.04
CA PHE A 196 31.82 24.96 -18.95
C PHE A 196 32.58 25.37 -20.22
N ALA A 197 32.00 25.14 -21.40
CA ALA A 197 32.57 25.55 -22.69
C ALA A 197 32.53 27.08 -22.91
N GLY A 198 31.46 27.76 -22.47
CA GLY A 198 31.36 29.23 -22.54
C GLY A 198 32.27 29.99 -21.56
N LYS A 199 32.87 29.31 -20.58
CA LYS A 199 33.83 29.90 -19.62
C LYS A 199 35.29 29.54 -19.90
N ALA A 200 35.56 28.69 -20.88
CA ALA A 200 36.91 28.39 -21.34
C ALA A 200 37.51 29.49 -22.24
N ALA A 201 36.70 30.43 -22.74
CA ALA A 201 37.15 31.49 -23.63
C ALA A 201 37.56 32.81 -22.94
N THR A 202 37.54 32.90 -21.60
CA THR A 202 37.72 34.18 -20.87
C THR A 202 38.81 34.20 -19.82
N VAL A 203 39.57 33.11 -19.61
CA VAL A 203 40.69 33.13 -18.65
C VAL A 203 41.97 32.79 -19.40
N GLY A 204 42.69 33.84 -19.78
CA GLY A 204 43.97 33.78 -20.46
C GLY A 204 45.04 33.09 -19.63
N VAL A 205 45.93 32.42 -20.35
CA VAL A 205 47.07 31.66 -19.84
C VAL A 205 48.29 32.58 -19.82
N THR A 206 48.78 32.94 -18.64
CA THR A 206 50.15 33.43 -18.37
C THR A 206 50.40 33.18 -16.88
N SER A 207 51.45 32.57 -16.36
CA SER A 207 52.69 31.93 -16.83
C SER A 207 53.17 31.11 -15.62
N GLY A 208 53.70 29.91 -15.83
CA GLY A 208 53.94 28.92 -14.76
C GLY A 208 55.11 29.22 -13.81
N ALA A 209 54.91 28.91 -12.52
CA ALA A 209 55.87 28.28 -11.60
C ALA A 209 55.25 28.14 -10.19
N LEU A 210 55.32 26.92 -9.64
CA LEU A 210 55.45 26.58 -8.21
C LEU A 210 54.56 27.29 -7.15
N GLY A 211 53.62 26.53 -6.57
CA GLY A 211 53.23 26.67 -5.16
C GLY A 211 51.76 27.03 -4.89
N GLY A 212 51.07 26.17 -4.12
CA GLY A 212 49.83 26.52 -3.42
C GLY A 212 48.57 25.88 -3.99
N GLY A 213 48.13 24.78 -3.38
CA GLY A 213 46.85 24.14 -3.67
C GLY A 213 45.63 24.95 -3.21
N LEU A 214 44.47 24.31 -3.40
CA LEU A 214 43.11 24.70 -3.04
C LEU A 214 42.32 25.47 -4.12
N LEU A 215 41.11 24.93 -4.37
CA LEU A 215 39.90 25.58 -4.91
C LEU A 215 39.52 25.33 -6.36
N MET A 216 39.34 24.06 -6.77
CA MET A 216 38.38 23.75 -7.86
C MET A 216 37.62 22.42 -7.68
N GLY A 217 37.16 22.14 -6.46
CA GLY A 217 36.30 20.98 -6.14
C GLY A 217 34.86 21.30 -5.72
N ALA A 218 34.45 22.58 -5.66
CA ALA A 218 33.34 22.98 -4.79
C ALA A 218 31.92 23.05 -5.42
N LYS A 219 31.70 22.65 -6.68
CA LYS A 219 30.37 22.82 -7.33
C LYS A 219 29.54 21.54 -7.55
N ARG A 220 29.96 20.40 -7.00
CA ARG A 220 29.15 19.17 -6.92
C ARG A 220 28.76 18.76 -5.48
N MET A 221 29.10 19.55 -4.46
CA MET A 221 28.86 19.25 -3.03
C MET A 221 27.96 20.28 -2.31
N LEU A 222 26.81 20.68 -2.88
CA LEU A 222 25.92 21.64 -2.20
C LEU A 222 24.42 21.27 -2.16
N THR A 223 24.02 20.09 -2.65
CA THR A 223 22.61 19.65 -2.62
C THR A 223 22.16 18.81 -1.40
N PRO A 224 23.00 17.97 -0.73
CA PRO A 224 22.53 17.13 0.38
C PRO A 224 22.04 17.89 1.62
N GLY A 225 22.57 19.10 1.87
CA GLY A 225 22.26 19.87 3.06
C GLY A 225 20.87 20.50 3.09
N ILE A 226 20.30 20.82 1.92
CA ILE A 226 18.98 21.48 1.82
C ILE A 226 17.86 20.48 2.10
N ASP A 227 17.92 19.29 1.47
CA ASP A 227 16.90 18.24 1.66
C ASP A 227 16.92 17.66 3.08
N PHE A 228 18.11 17.52 3.67
CA PHE A 228 18.25 17.08 5.06
C PHE A 228 17.70 18.12 6.05
N ASN A 229 17.99 19.41 5.84
CA ASN A 229 17.44 20.46 6.69
C ASN A 229 15.91 20.53 6.58
N ALA A 230 15.34 20.40 5.39
CA ALA A 230 13.89 20.35 5.21
C ALA A 230 13.25 19.14 5.93
N ALA A 231 13.85 17.95 5.82
CA ALA A 231 13.40 16.76 6.54
C ALA A 231 13.47 16.95 8.06
N MET A 232 14.56 17.55 8.56
CA MET A 232 14.69 17.85 9.99
C MET A 232 13.73 18.95 10.46
N SER A 233 13.41 19.95 9.64
CA SER A 233 12.38 20.94 9.95
C SER A 233 11.00 20.28 10.09
N ARG A 234 10.71 19.25 9.28
CA ARG A 234 9.48 18.44 9.45
C ARG A 234 9.50 17.66 10.77
N VAL A 235 10.61 17.00 11.11
CA VAL A 235 10.78 16.33 12.42
C VAL A 235 10.58 17.32 13.57
N GLN A 236 11.14 18.51 13.45
CA GLN A 236 10.97 19.59 14.42
C GLN A 236 9.50 19.94 14.61
N ALA A 237 8.79 20.21 13.51
CA ALA A 237 7.38 20.58 13.54
C ALA A 237 6.49 19.47 14.14
N LEU A 238 6.77 18.20 13.84
CA LEU A 238 6.01 17.06 14.34
C LEU A 238 6.28 16.77 15.83
N THR A 239 7.52 16.99 16.29
CA THR A 239 7.89 16.77 17.69
C THR A 239 7.63 17.99 18.59
N GLY A 240 7.37 19.17 18.00
CA GLY A 240 7.18 20.42 18.74
C GLY A 240 8.45 20.96 19.42
N LEU A 241 9.63 20.45 19.06
CA LEU A 241 10.89 20.81 19.71
C LEU A 241 11.48 22.14 19.20
N ASP A 242 12.18 22.86 20.08
CA ASP A 242 13.03 23.98 19.67
C ASP A 242 14.32 23.48 18.99
N GLN A 243 14.83 24.23 18.01
CA GLN A 243 16.05 23.86 17.26
C GLN A 243 17.30 23.76 18.12
N ARG A 244 17.34 24.47 19.25
CA ARG A 244 18.47 24.50 20.17
C ARG A 244 18.37 23.43 21.26
N SER A 245 17.21 22.78 21.39
CA SER A 245 17.00 21.72 22.38
C SER A 245 17.98 20.55 22.19
N GLY A 246 18.41 19.96 23.31
CA GLY A 246 19.28 18.78 23.30
C GLY A 246 18.63 17.61 22.56
N ASP A 247 17.33 17.41 22.73
CA ASP A 247 16.57 16.35 22.08
C ASP A 247 16.54 16.49 20.55
N PHE A 248 16.31 17.69 20.02
CA PHE A 248 16.31 17.91 18.57
C PHE A 248 17.71 17.71 17.98
N LYS A 249 18.76 18.17 18.68
CA LYS A 249 20.15 17.90 18.30
C LYS A 249 20.45 16.41 18.30
N GLY A 250 19.94 15.67 19.29
CA GLY A 250 20.06 14.21 19.36
C GLY A 250 19.43 13.51 18.16
N LEU A 251 18.18 13.87 17.80
CA LEU A 251 17.51 13.32 16.61
C LEU A 251 18.30 13.62 15.33
N ARG A 252 18.73 14.87 15.15
CA ARG A 252 19.54 15.31 14.00
C ARG A 252 20.87 14.57 13.91
N GLN A 253 21.52 14.34 15.05
CA GLN A 253 22.79 13.61 15.11
C GLN A 253 22.57 12.15 14.73
N GLN A 254 21.56 11.49 15.30
CA GLN A 254 21.24 10.11 14.95
C GLN A 254 20.95 9.95 13.46
N SER A 255 20.22 10.88 12.82
CA SER A 255 19.99 10.78 11.37
C SER A 255 21.31 10.80 10.58
N ARG A 256 22.27 11.63 11.00
CA ARG A 256 23.61 11.69 10.38
C ARG A 256 24.40 10.42 10.62
N ASP A 257 24.40 9.92 11.85
CA ASP A 257 25.13 8.70 12.23
C ASP A 257 24.58 7.50 11.45
N LEU A 258 23.26 7.31 11.41
CA LEU A 258 22.62 6.27 10.62
C LEU A 258 22.88 6.46 9.12
N GLY A 259 22.90 7.71 8.65
CA GLY A 259 23.26 8.05 7.28
C GLY A 259 24.70 7.70 6.89
N ALA A 260 25.62 7.79 7.86
CA ALA A 260 27.03 7.47 7.66
C ALA A 260 27.34 5.98 7.85
N SER A 261 26.59 5.29 8.72
CA SER A 261 26.85 3.91 9.14
C SER A 261 25.96 2.87 8.45
N SER A 262 25.13 3.27 7.48
CA SER A 262 24.18 2.39 6.82
C SER A 262 24.05 2.66 5.32
N SER A 263 23.27 1.82 4.64
CA SER A 263 22.96 1.96 3.22
C SER A 263 21.96 3.10 2.92
N TYR A 264 21.38 3.71 3.96
CA TYR A 264 20.39 4.79 3.83
C TYR A 264 21.06 6.14 4.09
N THR A 265 20.48 7.19 3.51
CA THR A 265 20.92 8.57 3.69
C THR A 265 20.42 9.17 5.01
N ALA A 266 21.09 10.24 5.46
CA ALA A 266 20.63 10.99 6.62
C ALA A 266 19.22 11.59 6.43
N THR A 267 18.86 11.93 5.20
CA THR A 267 17.51 12.42 4.86
C THR A 267 16.45 11.33 5.03
N GLU A 268 16.72 10.10 4.59
CA GLU A 268 15.80 8.96 4.78
C GLU A 268 15.65 8.61 6.26
N ALA A 269 16.75 8.67 7.04
CA ALA A 269 16.69 8.49 8.49
C ALA A 269 15.82 9.57 9.16
N ALA A 270 15.99 10.85 8.78
CA ALA A 270 15.16 11.95 9.28
C ALA A 270 13.67 11.79 8.87
N GLN A 271 13.39 11.29 7.66
CA GLN A 271 12.02 10.98 7.25
C GLN A 271 11.40 9.87 8.11
N GLY A 272 12.14 8.80 8.40
CA GLY A 272 11.72 7.74 9.32
C GLY A 272 11.40 8.26 10.72
N GLN A 273 12.27 9.13 11.27
CA GLN A 273 12.00 9.82 12.54
C GLN A 273 10.71 10.65 12.48
N GLY A 274 10.45 11.32 11.35
CA GLY A 274 9.22 12.08 11.15
C GLY A 274 7.97 11.22 11.17
N TYR A 275 8.00 10.01 10.62
CA TYR A 275 6.88 9.07 10.72
C TYR A 275 6.65 8.58 12.15
N LEU A 276 7.72 8.23 12.87
CA LEU A 276 7.60 7.86 14.28
C LEU A 276 7.04 9.03 15.14
N ALA A 277 7.49 10.25 14.88
CA ALA A 277 6.95 11.45 15.53
C ALA A 277 5.45 11.65 15.22
N MET A 278 5.04 11.43 13.96
CA MET A 278 3.62 11.47 13.57
C MET A 278 2.78 10.41 14.27
N ALA A 279 3.35 9.24 14.51
CA ALA A 279 2.75 8.17 15.31
C ALA A 279 2.78 8.45 16.83
N GLY A 280 3.23 9.65 17.26
CA GLY A 280 3.22 10.09 18.65
C GLY A 280 4.45 9.73 19.47
N PHE A 281 5.51 9.18 18.85
CA PHE A 281 6.73 8.83 19.58
C PHE A 281 7.46 10.09 20.05
N ARG A 282 7.89 10.08 21.31
CA ARG A 282 8.72 11.13 21.90
C ARG A 282 10.16 11.02 21.40
N PRO A 283 10.98 12.08 21.50
CA PRO A 283 12.33 12.10 20.94
C PRO A 283 13.21 10.93 21.39
N LYS A 284 13.20 10.60 22.69
CA LYS A 284 13.96 9.46 23.22
C LYS A 284 13.45 8.12 22.67
N GLU A 285 12.15 7.96 22.51
CA GLU A 285 11.54 6.75 21.94
C GLU A 285 11.89 6.61 20.47
N ILE A 286 11.89 7.70 19.70
CA ILE A 286 12.38 7.73 18.32
C ILE A 286 13.84 7.27 18.27
N LEU A 287 14.69 7.82 19.14
CA LEU A 287 16.11 7.44 19.20
C LEU A 287 16.27 5.93 19.48
N HIS A 288 15.47 5.36 20.36
CA HIS A 288 15.50 3.92 20.67
C HIS A 288 14.88 3.04 19.56
N ALA A 289 13.85 3.52 18.87
CA ALA A 289 13.13 2.76 17.83
C ALA A 289 13.87 2.70 16.49
N MET A 290 14.56 3.78 16.09
CA MET A 290 15.19 3.90 14.77
C MET A 290 16.21 2.78 14.44
N PRO A 291 17.04 2.29 15.37
CA PRO A 291 17.90 1.13 15.11
C PRO A 291 17.12 -0.14 14.72
N THR A 292 15.96 -0.38 15.33
CA THR A 292 15.08 -1.49 14.94
C THR A 292 14.48 -1.23 13.56
N ILE A 293 13.91 -0.05 13.31
CA ILE A 293 13.35 0.31 12.00
C ILE A 293 14.38 0.11 10.89
N LEU A 294 15.61 0.57 11.10
CA LEU A 294 16.72 0.34 10.16
C LEU A 294 16.99 -1.15 9.93
N SER A 295 16.94 -1.96 10.98
CA SER A 295 17.21 -3.39 10.88
C SER A 295 16.10 -4.12 10.11
N VAL A 296 14.85 -3.77 10.35
CA VAL A 296 13.67 -4.29 9.63
C VAL A 296 13.73 -3.88 8.17
N ALA A 297 13.97 -2.60 7.89
CA ALA A 297 14.06 -2.04 6.54
C ALA A 297 15.13 -2.76 5.71
N LYS A 298 16.31 -3.00 6.31
CA LYS A 298 17.38 -3.79 5.66
C LYS A 298 16.99 -5.25 5.44
N ALA A 299 16.28 -5.87 6.38
CA ALA A 299 15.88 -7.26 6.26
C ALA A 299 14.78 -7.47 5.21
N GLY A 300 13.90 -6.48 5.03
CA GLY A 300 12.79 -6.50 4.09
C GLY A 300 13.07 -5.80 2.75
N ASP A 301 14.26 -5.21 2.56
CA ASP A 301 14.61 -4.36 1.41
C ASP A 301 13.60 -3.22 1.18
N SER A 302 13.14 -2.59 2.27
CA SER A 302 12.12 -1.53 2.27
C SER A 302 12.72 -0.18 2.65
N ASP A 303 12.04 0.91 2.30
CA ASP A 303 12.44 2.26 2.67
C ASP A 303 12.17 2.55 4.17
N LEU A 304 13.07 3.32 4.79
CA LEU A 304 13.01 3.63 6.24
C LEU A 304 11.70 4.30 6.65
N ALA A 305 11.23 5.23 5.83
CA ALA A 305 9.97 5.94 6.04
C ALA A 305 8.77 4.99 6.07
N ARG A 306 8.66 4.10 5.06
CA ARG A 306 7.59 3.12 4.98
C ARG A 306 7.68 2.06 6.06
N THR A 307 8.89 1.64 6.41
CA THR A 307 9.12 0.70 7.50
C THR A 307 8.69 1.30 8.84
N ALA A 308 9.01 2.57 9.09
CA ALA A 308 8.56 3.30 10.28
C ALA A 308 7.03 3.40 10.33
N ASP A 309 6.40 3.81 9.23
CA ASP A 309 4.94 3.90 9.05
C ASP A 309 4.26 2.57 9.42
N ILE A 310 4.61 1.48 8.73
CA ILE A 310 4.02 0.14 8.97
C ILE A 310 4.28 -0.34 10.40
N SER A 311 5.52 -0.24 10.89
CA SER A 311 5.86 -0.79 12.21
C SER A 311 5.18 0.00 13.34
N SER A 312 5.04 1.33 13.19
CA SER A 312 4.36 2.17 14.19
C SER A 312 2.84 2.02 14.16
N ASP A 313 2.23 1.84 12.98
CA ASP A 313 0.81 1.50 12.84
C ASP A 313 0.49 0.16 13.52
N ILE A 314 1.33 -0.85 13.30
CA ILE A 314 1.17 -2.17 13.91
C ILE A 314 1.36 -2.10 15.44
N LEU A 315 2.40 -1.42 15.91
CA LEU A 315 2.63 -1.20 17.34
C LEU A 315 1.39 -0.57 18.01
N THR A 316 0.85 0.48 17.39
CA THR A 316 -0.33 1.19 17.89
C THR A 316 -1.58 0.32 17.85
N SER A 317 -1.80 -0.42 16.76
CA SER A 317 -2.95 -1.31 16.60
C SER A 317 -3.01 -2.42 17.66
N PHE A 318 -1.86 -2.87 18.16
CA PHE A 318 -1.76 -3.87 19.22
C PHE A 318 -1.71 -3.26 20.62
N GLY A 319 -1.87 -1.94 20.75
CA GLY A 319 -1.80 -1.24 22.03
C GLY A 319 -0.45 -1.36 22.72
N LEU A 320 0.62 -1.63 21.94
CA LEU A 320 1.96 -1.82 22.47
C LEU A 320 2.63 -0.46 22.69
N GLN A 321 3.52 -0.39 23.68
CA GLN A 321 4.27 0.82 24.00
C GLN A 321 5.48 0.99 23.07
N ALA A 322 5.97 2.23 22.96
CA ALA A 322 7.07 2.58 22.04
C ALA A 322 8.37 1.79 22.31
N ASP A 323 8.64 1.42 23.55
CA ASP A 323 9.78 0.58 23.95
C ASP A 323 9.67 -0.87 23.43
N GLN A 324 8.48 -1.30 23.01
CA GLN A 324 8.25 -2.59 22.36
C GLN A 324 8.48 -2.56 20.84
N MET A 325 8.91 -1.44 20.26
CA MET A 325 9.22 -1.38 18.82
C MET A 325 10.21 -2.46 18.39
N THR A 326 11.19 -2.79 19.23
CA THR A 326 12.12 -3.90 18.96
C THR A 326 11.40 -5.24 18.80
N ARG A 327 10.44 -5.54 19.70
CA ARG A 327 9.61 -6.75 19.60
C ARG A 327 8.80 -6.75 18.31
N VAL A 328 8.17 -5.62 17.95
CA VAL A 328 7.40 -5.49 16.70
C VAL A 328 8.29 -5.78 15.49
N GLY A 329 9.45 -5.13 15.40
CA GLY A 329 10.37 -5.32 14.29
C GLY A 329 10.90 -6.76 14.18
N ASP A 330 11.20 -7.40 15.32
CA ASP A 330 11.63 -8.79 15.35
C ASP A 330 10.53 -9.74 14.86
N VAL A 331 9.29 -9.59 15.36
CA VAL A 331 8.14 -10.41 14.95
C VAL A 331 7.88 -10.28 13.45
N LEU A 332 7.78 -9.04 12.95
CA LEU A 332 7.55 -8.81 11.52
C LEU A 332 8.68 -9.41 10.67
N THR A 333 9.93 -9.20 11.08
CA THR A 333 11.09 -9.76 10.36
C THR A 333 11.07 -11.28 10.36
N MET A 334 10.78 -11.93 11.49
CA MET A 334 10.67 -13.39 11.53
C MET A 334 9.57 -13.86 10.57
N THR A 335 8.41 -13.22 10.58
CA THR A 335 7.29 -13.61 9.73
C THR A 335 7.62 -13.48 8.24
N PHE A 336 8.06 -12.31 7.77
CA PHE A 336 8.32 -12.15 6.33
C PHE A 336 9.59 -12.87 5.83
N THR A 337 10.49 -13.31 6.72
CA THR A 337 11.65 -14.11 6.32
C THR A 337 11.42 -15.62 6.36
N THR A 338 10.30 -16.07 6.95
CA THR A 338 9.97 -17.51 7.09
C THR A 338 8.65 -17.92 6.44
N ALA A 339 7.88 -16.95 5.91
CA ALA A 339 6.64 -17.19 5.17
C ALA A 339 6.61 -16.41 3.87
N ASN A 340 5.70 -16.82 2.97
CA ASN A 340 5.50 -16.23 1.65
C ASN A 340 4.73 -14.89 1.73
N THR A 341 5.32 -13.91 2.40
CA THR A 341 4.81 -12.54 2.60
C THR A 341 5.97 -11.55 2.64
N ASN A 342 5.68 -10.25 2.66
CA ASN A 342 6.67 -9.19 2.86
C ASN A 342 6.13 -8.14 3.85
N LEU A 343 6.93 -7.11 4.15
CA LEU A 343 6.57 -6.09 5.13
C LEU A 343 5.28 -5.34 4.72
N GLU A 344 5.14 -4.98 3.45
CA GLU A 344 3.98 -4.25 2.92
C GLU A 344 2.71 -5.11 2.99
N MET A 345 2.80 -6.38 2.61
CA MET A 345 1.70 -7.33 2.70
C MET A 345 1.29 -7.54 4.17
N LEU A 346 2.24 -7.64 5.09
CA LEU A 346 1.95 -7.73 6.52
C LEU A 346 1.29 -6.45 7.03
N GLY A 347 1.76 -5.26 6.64
CA GLY A 347 1.11 -3.99 6.96
C GLY A 347 -0.34 -3.95 6.50
N ASP A 348 -0.61 -4.35 5.25
CA ASP A 348 -1.97 -4.43 4.70
C ASP A 348 -2.85 -5.43 5.47
N THR A 349 -2.31 -6.59 5.84
CA THR A 349 -3.02 -7.58 6.65
C THR A 349 -3.35 -7.04 8.04
N MET A 350 -2.34 -6.50 8.74
CA MET A 350 -2.45 -6.01 10.11
C MET A 350 -3.40 -4.84 10.25
N LYS A 351 -3.50 -3.97 9.23
CA LYS A 351 -4.49 -2.89 9.18
C LYS A 351 -5.94 -3.38 9.39
N TYR A 352 -6.29 -4.58 8.93
CA TYR A 352 -7.63 -5.14 9.10
C TYR A 352 -7.78 -6.01 10.35
N VAL A 353 -6.77 -6.83 10.66
CA VAL A 353 -6.86 -7.81 11.76
C VAL A 353 -6.47 -7.22 13.12
N GLY A 354 -5.52 -6.29 13.16
CA GLY A 354 -4.92 -5.80 14.41
C GLY A 354 -5.93 -5.30 15.45
N PRO A 355 -6.85 -4.38 15.12
CA PRO A 355 -7.81 -3.86 16.11
C PRO A 355 -8.72 -4.95 16.72
N VAL A 356 -9.15 -5.92 15.91
CA VAL A 356 -10.01 -7.01 16.40
C VAL A 356 -9.22 -8.11 17.10
N ALA A 357 -7.96 -8.34 16.71
CA ALA A 357 -7.07 -9.26 17.40
C ALA A 357 -6.81 -8.79 18.83
N THR A 358 -6.46 -7.51 18.99
CA THR A 358 -6.27 -6.88 20.31
C THR A 358 -7.54 -6.97 21.15
N ALA A 359 -8.71 -6.65 20.58
CA ALA A 359 -9.99 -6.74 21.28
C ALA A 359 -10.36 -8.17 21.70
N ALA A 360 -9.89 -9.18 20.96
CA ALA A 360 -10.09 -10.59 21.28
C ALA A 360 -8.98 -11.19 22.15
N GLY A 361 -8.02 -10.39 22.64
CA GLY A 361 -6.91 -10.83 23.48
C GLY A 361 -5.80 -11.58 22.72
N MET A 362 -5.79 -11.51 21.39
CA MET A 362 -4.80 -12.17 20.55
C MET A 362 -3.52 -11.35 20.45
N SER A 363 -2.36 -12.01 20.56
CA SER A 363 -1.05 -11.33 20.51
C SER A 363 -0.60 -10.96 19.10
N LEU A 364 0.38 -10.06 19.01
CA LEU A 364 1.04 -9.71 17.74
C LEU A 364 1.68 -10.94 17.09
N GLU A 365 2.30 -11.82 17.87
CA GLU A 365 2.95 -13.04 17.42
C GLU A 365 1.93 -13.98 16.79
N GLN A 366 0.79 -14.18 17.46
CA GLN A 366 -0.27 -15.03 16.95
C GLN A 366 -0.84 -14.48 15.64
N ALA A 367 -1.13 -13.18 15.59
CA ALA A 367 -1.67 -12.56 14.38
C ALA A 367 -0.66 -12.63 13.22
N SER A 368 0.62 -12.41 13.50
CA SER A 368 1.69 -12.47 12.49
C SER A 368 1.93 -13.89 12.01
N ALA A 369 1.90 -14.87 12.92
CA ALA A 369 1.97 -16.29 12.58
C ALA A 369 0.85 -16.67 11.62
N MET A 370 -0.40 -16.35 11.96
CA MET A 370 -1.54 -16.65 11.11
C MET A 370 -1.50 -15.94 9.75
N ALA A 371 -1.06 -14.67 9.72
CA ALA A 371 -0.84 -13.94 8.48
C ALA A 371 0.22 -14.62 7.59
N GLY A 372 1.34 -15.06 8.18
CA GLY A 372 2.38 -15.80 7.46
C GLY A 372 1.89 -17.14 6.91
N LEU A 373 1.14 -17.90 7.72
CA LEU A 373 0.57 -19.19 7.32
C LEU A 373 -0.46 -19.05 6.18
N LEU A 374 -1.31 -18.02 6.23
CA LEU A 374 -2.21 -17.69 5.13
C LEU A 374 -1.42 -17.29 3.87
N GLY A 375 -0.31 -16.55 4.04
CA GLY A 375 0.60 -16.23 2.94
C GLY A 375 1.18 -17.47 2.26
N ASN A 376 1.55 -18.50 3.04
CA ASN A 376 1.97 -19.82 2.53
C ASN A 376 0.84 -20.59 1.83
N ALA A 377 -0.42 -20.24 2.11
CA ALA A 377 -1.58 -20.72 1.38
C ALA A 377 -1.97 -19.85 0.17
N GLY A 378 -1.26 -18.76 -0.10
CA GLY A 378 -1.55 -17.83 -1.20
C GLY A 378 -2.58 -16.75 -0.88
N ILE A 379 -3.07 -16.68 0.36
CA ILE A 379 -4.01 -15.67 0.84
C ILE A 379 -3.20 -14.58 1.53
N LYS A 380 -3.10 -13.39 0.95
CA LYS A 380 -2.15 -12.33 1.36
C LYS A 380 -2.82 -10.97 1.51
N SER A 381 -2.09 -10.03 2.12
CA SER A 381 -2.47 -8.62 2.22
C SER A 381 -3.88 -8.44 2.79
N SER A 382 -4.73 -7.64 2.13
CA SER A 382 -6.10 -7.36 2.54
C SER A 382 -6.96 -8.61 2.66
N GLN A 383 -6.79 -9.61 1.78
CA GLN A 383 -7.57 -10.84 1.84
C GLN A 383 -7.26 -11.66 3.10
N ALA A 384 -5.98 -11.75 3.49
CA ALA A 384 -5.60 -12.36 4.75
C ALA A 384 -6.16 -11.57 5.94
N GLY A 385 -6.06 -10.24 5.89
CA GLY A 385 -6.59 -9.37 6.93
C GLY A 385 -8.10 -9.49 7.14
N THR A 386 -8.89 -9.50 6.07
CA THR A 386 -10.35 -9.66 6.17
C THR A 386 -10.74 -11.08 6.58
N THR A 387 -10.03 -12.10 6.10
CA THR A 387 -10.22 -13.49 6.50
C THR A 387 -10.02 -13.67 8.00
N LEU A 388 -8.89 -13.20 8.53
CA LEU A 388 -8.59 -13.28 9.96
C LEU A 388 -9.57 -12.46 10.79
N ARG A 389 -9.89 -11.23 10.36
CA ARG A 389 -10.87 -10.39 11.06
C ARG A 389 -12.24 -11.08 11.16
N SER A 390 -12.73 -11.63 10.05
CA SER A 390 -14.03 -12.33 10.01
C SER A 390 -14.01 -13.58 10.89
N MET A 391 -12.92 -14.35 10.89
CA MET A 391 -12.74 -15.50 11.78
C MET A 391 -12.78 -15.09 13.25
N ILE A 392 -12.00 -14.09 13.67
CA ILE A 392 -11.95 -13.61 15.06
C ILE A 392 -13.34 -13.19 15.53
N LEU A 393 -14.04 -12.36 14.73
CA LEU A 393 -15.38 -11.89 15.07
C LEU A 393 -16.39 -13.05 15.21
N ARG A 394 -16.26 -14.09 14.38
CA ARG A 394 -17.13 -15.27 14.40
C ARG A 394 -16.87 -16.17 15.61
N LEU A 395 -15.62 -16.30 16.03
CA LEU A 395 -15.27 -17.01 17.27
C LEU A 395 -15.68 -16.22 18.51
N ALA A 396 -15.55 -14.89 18.47
CA ALA A 396 -15.93 -14.02 19.58
C ALA A 396 -17.44 -13.99 19.82
N ALA A 397 -18.24 -13.96 18.75
CA ALA A 397 -19.69 -14.00 18.79
C ALA A 397 -20.25 -15.05 17.80
N PRO A 398 -20.21 -16.34 18.17
CA PRO A 398 -20.74 -17.41 17.32
C PRO A 398 -22.24 -17.21 17.08
N THR A 399 -22.70 -17.42 15.84
CA THR A 399 -24.13 -17.52 15.55
C THR A 399 -24.71 -18.81 16.11
N SER A 400 -26.04 -18.92 16.16
CA SER A 400 -26.71 -20.17 16.58
C SER A 400 -26.20 -21.40 15.81
N ARG A 401 -25.94 -21.27 14.50
CA ARG A 401 -25.37 -22.34 13.68
C ARG A 401 -23.91 -22.64 14.05
N ALA A 402 -23.07 -21.62 14.17
CA ALA A 402 -21.67 -21.79 14.58
C ALA A 402 -21.57 -22.43 15.97
N GLY A 403 -22.40 -22.01 16.92
CA GLY A 403 -22.47 -22.57 18.26
C GLY A 403 -22.94 -24.04 18.27
N ALA A 404 -23.93 -24.40 17.44
CA ALA A 404 -24.36 -25.79 17.28
C ALA A 404 -23.23 -26.66 16.70
N ALA A 405 -22.57 -26.20 15.63
CA ALA A 405 -21.45 -26.89 15.01
C ALA A 405 -20.27 -27.09 15.98
N LEU A 406 -19.92 -26.05 16.74
CA LEU A 406 -18.89 -26.13 17.79
C LEU A 406 -19.27 -27.14 18.89
N LYS A 407 -20.53 -27.12 19.34
CA LYS A 407 -21.05 -28.06 20.35
C LYS A 407 -21.01 -29.51 19.86
N GLU A 408 -21.35 -29.75 18.59
CA GLU A 408 -21.29 -31.07 17.96
C GLU A 408 -19.85 -31.60 17.89
N LEU A 409 -18.87 -30.72 17.65
CA LEU A 409 -17.44 -31.05 17.71
C LEU A 409 -16.90 -31.15 19.15
N GLY A 410 -17.70 -30.87 20.18
CA GLY A 410 -17.27 -30.86 21.58
C GLY A 410 -16.35 -29.67 21.93
N ILE A 411 -16.41 -28.57 21.18
CA ILE A 411 -15.53 -27.41 21.32
C ILE A 411 -16.32 -26.24 21.92
N ASN A 412 -15.81 -25.68 23.01
CA ASN A 412 -16.29 -24.40 23.53
C ASN A 412 -15.41 -23.28 22.98
N ALA A 413 -16.01 -22.24 22.37
CA ALA A 413 -15.27 -21.08 21.87
C ALA A 413 -14.92 -20.06 22.97
N ARG A 414 -15.60 -20.12 24.11
CA ARG A 414 -15.38 -19.22 25.24
C ARG A 414 -14.83 -19.94 26.46
N ASP A 415 -14.07 -19.21 27.27
CA ASP A 415 -13.63 -19.67 28.59
C ASP A 415 -14.76 -19.51 29.62
N MET A 416 -14.49 -19.87 30.88
CA MET A 416 -15.47 -19.78 31.97
C MET A 416 -15.82 -18.32 32.33
N GLN A 417 -14.97 -17.37 31.96
CA GLN A 417 -15.14 -15.94 32.20
C GLN A 417 -15.89 -15.25 31.04
N GLY A 418 -16.19 -15.97 29.97
CA GLY A 418 -16.88 -15.47 28.79
C GLY A 418 -15.97 -14.82 27.75
N ASN A 419 -14.65 -14.86 27.94
CA ASN A 419 -13.69 -14.42 26.93
C ASN A 419 -13.56 -15.45 25.83
N VAL A 420 -13.09 -15.01 24.66
CA VAL A 420 -12.71 -15.94 23.58
C VAL A 420 -11.52 -16.76 24.07
N ARG A 421 -11.61 -18.09 23.94
CA ARG A 421 -10.44 -18.94 24.19
C ARG A 421 -9.33 -18.62 23.20
N ASP A 422 -8.11 -18.99 23.57
CA ASP A 422 -6.94 -18.88 22.71
C ASP A 422 -7.23 -19.40 21.29
N ILE A 423 -7.13 -18.49 20.31
CA ILE A 423 -7.58 -18.73 18.93
C ILE A 423 -6.75 -19.82 18.24
N PRO A 424 -5.41 -19.83 18.33
CA PRO A 424 -4.60 -20.96 17.83
C PRO A 424 -5.04 -22.30 18.41
N SER A 425 -5.32 -22.36 19.71
CA SER A 425 -5.85 -23.57 20.36
C SER A 425 -7.23 -23.97 19.84
N LEU A 426 -8.15 -23.01 19.62
CA LEU A 426 -9.46 -23.30 19.02
C LEU A 426 -9.32 -23.87 17.60
N LEU A 427 -8.42 -23.32 16.78
CA LEU A 427 -8.17 -23.83 15.43
C LEU A 427 -7.58 -25.24 15.46
N ARG A 428 -6.68 -25.53 16.41
CA ARG A 428 -6.18 -26.88 16.67
C ARG A 428 -7.31 -27.84 17.06
N ASP A 429 -8.18 -27.43 17.98
CA ASP A 429 -9.28 -28.26 18.47
C ASP A 429 -10.23 -28.60 17.30
N VAL A 430 -10.57 -27.62 16.44
CA VAL A 430 -11.37 -27.84 15.21
C VAL A 430 -10.62 -28.76 14.23
N ALA A 431 -9.33 -28.53 14.00
CA ALA A 431 -8.53 -29.39 13.13
C ALA A 431 -8.50 -30.84 13.61
N THR A 432 -8.46 -31.05 14.92
CA THR A 432 -8.41 -32.37 15.56
C THR A 432 -9.75 -33.08 15.48
N ALA A 433 -10.83 -32.39 15.85
CA ALA A 433 -12.19 -32.94 15.83
C ALA A 433 -12.63 -33.32 14.40
N THR A 434 -12.14 -32.61 13.39
CA THR A 434 -12.49 -32.84 11.99
C THR A 434 -11.48 -33.72 11.22
N LYS A 435 -10.46 -34.28 11.87
CA LYS A 435 -9.34 -34.96 11.16
C LYS A 435 -9.76 -36.20 10.38
N ASN A 436 -10.75 -36.93 10.88
CA ASN A 436 -11.22 -38.19 10.31
C ASN A 436 -12.48 -38.00 9.42
N MET A 437 -12.92 -36.75 9.22
CA MET A 437 -14.09 -36.45 8.41
C MET A 437 -13.76 -36.40 6.93
N GLY A 438 -14.71 -36.75 6.08
CA GLY A 438 -14.61 -36.50 4.64
C GLY A 438 -14.51 -35.00 4.33
N SER A 439 -13.88 -34.65 3.20
CA SER A 439 -13.63 -33.25 2.82
C SER A 439 -14.88 -32.37 2.80
N GLY A 440 -16.00 -32.89 2.30
CA GLY A 440 -17.28 -32.17 2.29
C GLY A 440 -17.82 -31.88 3.70
N GLN A 441 -17.78 -32.86 4.59
CA GLN A 441 -18.25 -32.70 5.98
C GLN A 441 -17.35 -31.75 6.76
N ARG A 442 -16.02 -31.89 6.62
CA ARG A 442 -15.05 -30.97 7.24
C ARG A 442 -15.27 -29.54 6.77
N LEU A 443 -15.43 -29.32 5.46
CA LEU A 443 -15.65 -27.98 4.91
C LEU A 443 -16.97 -27.38 5.38
N ASP A 444 -18.02 -28.20 5.52
CA ASP A 444 -19.30 -27.75 6.07
C ASP A 444 -19.14 -27.26 7.51
N PHE A 445 -18.46 -28.01 8.40
CA PHE A 445 -18.14 -27.54 9.75
C PHE A 445 -17.35 -26.24 9.75
N ILE A 446 -16.27 -26.15 8.94
CA ILE A 446 -15.46 -24.93 8.83
C ILE A 446 -16.32 -23.74 8.41
N LYS A 447 -17.17 -23.92 7.41
CA LYS A 447 -18.08 -22.88 6.92
C LYS A 447 -19.12 -22.48 7.96
N GLN A 448 -19.67 -23.43 8.71
CA GLN A 448 -20.64 -23.13 9.76
C GLN A 448 -20.00 -22.35 10.92
N ILE A 449 -18.78 -22.73 11.32
CA ILE A 449 -18.06 -22.13 12.46
C ILE A 449 -17.52 -20.74 12.09
N PHE A 450 -16.78 -20.64 10.99
CA PHE A 450 -16.06 -19.42 10.63
C PHE A 450 -16.84 -18.54 9.65
N GLY A 451 -17.83 -19.08 8.93
CA GLY A 451 -18.58 -18.38 7.90
C GLY A 451 -18.04 -18.62 6.49
N GLU A 452 -18.85 -18.26 5.48
CA GLU A 452 -18.58 -18.52 4.06
C GLU A 452 -17.29 -17.83 3.57
N GLU A 453 -17.09 -16.56 3.90
CA GLU A 453 -15.97 -15.75 3.41
C GLU A 453 -14.60 -16.24 3.93
N PRO A 454 -14.39 -16.50 5.23
CA PRO A 454 -13.11 -17.01 5.71
C PRO A 454 -12.92 -18.53 5.52
N ALA A 455 -13.94 -19.28 5.10
CA ALA A 455 -13.90 -20.74 5.04
C ALA A 455 -12.69 -21.28 4.27
N ALA A 456 -12.40 -20.71 3.09
CA ALA A 456 -11.27 -21.13 2.27
C ALA A 456 -9.92 -20.93 2.97
N GLY A 457 -9.76 -19.81 3.69
CA GLY A 457 -8.54 -19.54 4.45
C GLY A 457 -8.40 -20.42 5.68
N MET A 458 -9.50 -20.69 6.38
CA MET A 458 -9.50 -21.56 7.56
C MET A 458 -9.26 -23.02 7.19
N ALA A 459 -9.88 -23.49 6.10
CA ALA A 459 -9.58 -24.79 5.52
C ALA A 459 -8.10 -24.91 5.16
N ALA A 460 -7.53 -23.90 4.50
CA ALA A 460 -6.11 -23.93 4.16
C ALA A 460 -5.19 -23.96 5.39
N LEU A 461 -5.51 -23.22 6.46
CA LEU A 461 -4.77 -23.28 7.72
C LEU A 461 -4.87 -24.68 8.36
N ILE A 462 -6.08 -25.20 8.49
CA ILE A 462 -6.35 -26.49 9.14
C ILE A 462 -5.76 -27.66 8.35
N GLU A 463 -5.83 -27.64 7.02
CA GLU A 463 -5.32 -28.69 6.15
C GLU A 463 -3.79 -28.67 6.05
N LYS A 464 -3.18 -27.49 5.79
CA LYS A 464 -1.72 -27.41 5.59
C LYS A 464 -0.91 -27.53 6.87
N GLN A 465 -1.47 -27.08 7.99
CA GLN A 465 -0.75 -27.04 9.26
C GLN A 465 -1.15 -28.17 10.21
N GLY A 466 -2.32 -28.79 9.98
CA GLY A 466 -2.87 -29.78 10.88
C GLY A 466 -3.16 -29.20 12.26
N ALA A 467 -3.33 -30.08 13.25
CA ALA A 467 -3.64 -29.69 14.63
C ALA A 467 -2.52 -28.84 15.25
N GLU A 468 -1.24 -29.20 15.05
CA GLU A 468 -0.15 -28.55 15.77
C GLU A 468 0.59 -27.47 14.99
N GLY A 469 0.50 -27.44 13.66
CA GLY A 469 1.36 -26.57 12.85
C GLY A 469 1.14 -25.08 13.11
N ILE A 470 -0.07 -24.67 13.46
CA ILE A 470 -0.36 -23.28 13.85
C ILE A 470 0.42 -22.94 15.12
N ASN A 471 0.30 -23.74 16.18
CA ASN A 471 1.00 -23.50 17.45
C ASN A 471 2.52 -23.58 17.30
N LYS A 472 3.02 -24.53 16.49
CA LYS A 472 4.46 -24.62 16.18
C LYS A 472 4.97 -23.36 15.49
N TYR A 473 4.20 -22.82 14.54
CA TYR A 473 4.59 -21.60 13.85
C TYR A 473 4.47 -20.36 14.76
N VAL A 474 3.46 -20.29 15.63
CA VAL A 474 3.38 -19.26 16.68
C VAL A 474 4.65 -19.30 17.56
N ALA A 475 5.07 -20.47 18.02
CA ALA A 475 6.29 -20.61 18.82
C ALA A 475 7.56 -20.18 18.06
N ILE A 476 7.63 -20.39 16.73
CA ILE A 476 8.72 -19.86 15.90
C ILE A 476 8.72 -18.33 15.92
N ILE A 477 7.54 -17.70 15.80
CA ILE A 477 7.40 -16.24 15.84
C ILE A 477 7.71 -15.67 17.24
N GLU A 478 7.30 -16.34 18.32
CA GLU A 478 7.61 -15.92 19.70
C GLU A 478 9.13 -15.92 19.98
N ASN A 479 9.87 -16.81 19.31
CA ASN A 479 11.33 -16.87 19.38
C ASN A 479 12.03 -15.88 18.42
N ALA A 480 11.36 -14.81 17.99
CA ALA A 480 11.91 -13.83 17.06
C ALA A 480 12.98 -12.89 17.63
N LYS A 481 13.21 -12.90 18.95
CA LYS A 481 14.09 -11.92 19.62
C LYS A 481 15.47 -11.78 18.94
N GLY A 482 15.79 -10.56 18.53
CA GLY A 482 17.05 -10.16 17.90
C GLY A 482 17.18 -10.52 16.41
N ILE A 483 16.17 -11.12 15.79
CA ILE A 483 16.24 -11.54 14.39
C ILE A 483 16.36 -10.38 13.42
N ALA A 484 15.71 -9.24 13.69
CA ALA A 484 15.78 -8.06 12.83
C ALA A 484 17.23 -7.58 12.72
N LYS A 485 17.90 -7.44 13.87
CA LYS A 485 19.32 -7.04 13.93
C LYS A 485 20.23 -8.06 13.25
N LYS A 486 20.01 -9.37 13.48
CA LYS A 486 20.80 -10.45 12.88
C LYS A 486 20.70 -10.45 11.35
N ASN A 487 19.49 -10.32 10.81
CA ASN A 487 19.24 -10.34 9.38
C ASN A 487 19.73 -9.05 8.71
N GLY A 488 19.43 -7.88 9.30
CA GLY A 488 19.93 -6.59 8.80
C GLY A 488 21.46 -6.52 8.75
N SER A 489 22.16 -7.15 9.69
CA SER A 489 23.63 -7.22 9.71
C SER A 489 24.21 -8.15 8.63
N ARG A 490 23.51 -9.23 8.26
CA ARG A 490 23.94 -10.14 7.17
C ARG A 490 23.88 -9.44 5.81
N TYR A 491 22.86 -8.62 5.57
CA TYR A 491 22.76 -7.81 4.35
C TYR A 491 23.79 -6.67 4.33
N GLY A 492 24.04 -6.01 5.47
CA GLY A 492 25.10 -5.00 5.60
C GLY A 492 26.50 -5.52 5.26
N ARG A 493 26.85 -6.74 5.71
CA ARG A 493 28.15 -7.37 5.39
C ARG A 493 28.36 -7.66 3.91
N LYS A 494 27.31 -8.00 3.14
CA LYS A 494 27.40 -8.12 1.68
C LYS A 494 27.71 -6.78 1.00
N PHE A 495 27.27 -5.67 1.58
CA PHE A 495 27.55 -4.32 1.07
C PHE A 495 28.96 -3.84 1.43
N SER A 496 29.41 -4.05 2.68
CA SER A 496 30.80 -3.76 3.10
C SER A 496 31.82 -4.62 2.34
N GLY A 497 31.52 -5.89 2.06
CA GLY A 497 32.38 -6.73 1.22
C GLY A 497 32.46 -6.26 -0.24
N ARG A 498 31.39 -5.65 -0.77
CA ARG A 498 31.40 -5.02 -2.11
C ARG A 498 32.15 -3.70 -2.13
N LEU A 499 32.14 -2.93 -1.05
CA LEU A 499 32.95 -1.71 -0.90
C LEU A 499 34.44 -2.04 -0.70
N ALA A 500 34.77 -3.03 0.13
CA ALA A 500 36.14 -3.53 0.28
C ALA A 500 36.69 -4.09 -1.04
N ASN A 501 35.89 -4.84 -1.81
CA ASN A 501 36.28 -5.29 -3.15
C ASN A 501 36.40 -4.13 -4.16
N ALA A 502 35.61 -3.06 -4.02
CA ALA A 502 35.74 -1.86 -4.86
C ALA A 502 36.99 -1.04 -4.51
N GLU A 503 37.38 -0.95 -3.23
CA GLU A 503 38.65 -0.35 -2.80
C GLU A 503 39.86 -1.18 -3.26
N ILE A 504 39.78 -2.51 -3.25
CA ILE A 504 40.83 -3.40 -3.78
C ILE A 504 40.95 -3.25 -5.32
N LEU A 505 39.83 -3.11 -6.03
CA LEU A 505 39.83 -2.90 -7.49
C LEU A 505 40.32 -1.50 -7.89
N LEU A 506 40.04 -0.48 -7.09
CA LEU A 506 40.53 0.88 -7.31
C LEU A 506 41.99 1.07 -6.87
N GLY A 507 42.45 0.31 -5.87
CA GLY A 507 43.87 0.26 -5.46
C GLY A 507 44.78 -0.48 -6.44
N ARG A 508 44.26 -1.42 -7.24
CA ARG A 508 45.03 -2.16 -8.26
C ARG A 508 45.12 -1.45 -9.62
N SER A 509 44.36 -0.38 -9.86
CA SER A 509 44.43 0.40 -11.11
C SER A 509 45.47 1.54 -11.10
N GLY A 510 46.30 1.63 -10.05
CA GLY A 510 47.30 2.70 -9.85
C GLY A 510 48.75 2.35 -10.21
N TYR A 511 49.03 1.17 -10.77
CA TYR A 511 50.39 0.76 -11.15
C TYR A 511 50.48 0.39 -12.64
N TYR A 512 50.40 1.40 -13.52
CA TYR A 512 51.04 1.33 -14.83
C TYR A 512 52.14 2.39 -14.87
N ARG A 513 53.34 1.97 -14.45
CA ARG A 513 54.58 2.75 -14.57
C ARG A 513 54.99 2.68 -16.03
N ILE A 514 54.72 3.75 -16.78
CA ILE A 514 55.29 3.96 -18.12
C ILE A 514 56.80 4.18 -17.92
N GLY A 515 57.59 3.17 -18.23
CA GLY A 515 59.05 3.27 -18.33
C GLY A 515 59.42 3.55 -19.78
N PHE A 516 59.76 4.79 -20.09
CA PHE A 516 60.68 5.13 -21.17
C PHE A 516 62.09 5.12 -20.58
N HIS A 517 63.04 4.43 -21.23
CA HIS A 517 64.44 4.85 -21.46
C HIS A 517 65.22 3.70 -22.12
N GLY A 518 65.89 4.00 -23.25
CA GLY A 518 66.81 3.13 -23.98
C GLY A 518 66.56 3.15 -25.47
#